data_AF-A0A2M7L2P5-F1
#
_entry.id   AF-A0A2M7L2P5-F1
#
_cell.length_a   1.000
_cell.length_b   1.000
_cell.length_c   1.000
_cell.angle_alpha   90.00
_cell.angle_beta   90.00
_cell.angle_gamma   90.00
#
_symmetry.space_group_name_H-M   'P 1'
#
loop_
_entity.id
_entity.type
_entity.pdbx_description
1 polymer ?
#
loop_
_entity_poly.entity_id
_entity_poly.type
_entity_poly.pdbx_seq_one_letter_code
_entity_poly.pdbx_strand_id
1 'polypeptide(L)'
;MATATVSFPVDRLQELEPYSDRLGELLLLGLSQVRVQEAMMLYRRGLVSFGRSAELAGVSEQDMSRHMRAAGLHPHWDETMVEEELA
;
A
#
# COMPACT_ATOMS: atom_id res chain seq x y z
N MET A 1 20.29 -15.35 -10.89
CA MET A 1 19.33 -14.22 -10.93
C MET A 1 18.13 -14.66 -11.74
N ALA A 2 16.92 -14.29 -11.32
CA ALA A 2 15.69 -14.60 -12.07
C ALA A 2 15.30 -13.41 -12.96
N THR A 3 14.84 -13.68 -14.18
CA THR A 3 14.39 -12.66 -15.14
C THR A 3 12.87 -12.64 -15.19
N ALA A 4 12.27 -11.48 -14.99
CA ALA A 4 10.84 -11.24 -15.16
C ALA A 4 10.59 -10.35 -16.38
N THR A 5 9.53 -10.63 -17.15
CA THR A 5 9.13 -9.83 -18.31
C THR A 5 7.75 -9.23 -18.04
N VAL A 6 7.58 -7.93 -18.33
CA VAL A 6 6.33 -7.19 -18.12
C VAL A 6 5.93 -6.54 -19.44
N SER A 7 4.63 -6.55 -19.76
CA SER A 7 4.09 -5.93 -20.97
C SER A 7 3.51 -4.56 -20.63
N PHE A 8 3.78 -3.57 -21.48
CA PHE A 8 3.27 -2.21 -21.36
C PHE A 8 2.65 -1.75 -22.69
N PRO A 9 1.65 -0.86 -22.65
CA PRO A 9 1.19 -0.15 -23.84
C PRO A 9 2.36 0.62 -24.50
N VAL A 10 2.49 0.49 -25.83
CA VAL A 10 3.61 1.06 -26.59
C VAL A 10 3.70 2.57 -26.47
N ASP A 11 2.56 3.25 -26.37
CA ASP A 11 2.43 4.70 -26.18
C ASP A 11 3.04 5.19 -24.86
N ARG A 12 3.22 4.32 -23.87
CA ARG A 12 3.80 4.65 -22.56
C ARG A 12 5.29 4.33 -22.44
N LEU A 13 5.90 3.72 -23.46
CA LEU A 13 7.33 3.35 -23.41
C LEU A 13 8.24 4.58 -23.29
N GLN A 14 7.88 5.70 -23.92
CA GLN A 14 8.67 6.94 -23.83
C GLN A 14 8.72 7.51 -22.41
N GLU A 15 7.67 7.29 -21.60
CA GLU A 15 7.64 7.73 -20.20
C GLU A 15 8.57 6.89 -19.31
N LEU A 16 8.92 5.68 -19.76
CA LEU A 16 9.76 4.74 -19.02
C LEU A 16 11.25 4.86 -19.36
N GLU A 17 11.59 5.40 -20.54
CA GLU A 17 12.99 5.59 -20.96
C GLU A 17 13.88 6.26 -19.91
N PRO A 18 13.44 7.35 -19.23
CA PRO A 18 14.25 8.02 -18.21
C PRO A 18 14.57 7.16 -16.98
N TYR A 19 13.85 6.06 -16.79
CA TYR A 19 13.96 5.17 -15.62
C TYR A 19 14.39 3.75 -15.99
N SER A 20 14.83 3.53 -17.23
CA SER A 20 15.15 2.21 -17.78
C SER A 20 16.16 1.40 -16.95
N ASP A 21 17.10 2.08 -16.30
CA ASP A 21 18.11 1.50 -15.39
C ASP A 21 17.54 1.11 -14.01
N ARG A 22 16.40 1.68 -13.62
CA ARG A 22 15.77 1.52 -12.30
C ARG A 22 14.34 0.98 -12.35
N LEU A 23 13.92 0.40 -13.48
CA LEU A 23 12.57 -0.15 -13.65
C LEU A 23 12.20 -1.18 -12.56
N GLY A 24 13.15 -2.01 -12.14
CA GLY A 24 12.93 -2.97 -11.05
C GLY A 24 12.54 -2.29 -9.74
N GLU A 25 13.24 -1.22 -9.37
CA GLU A 25 12.96 -0.43 -8.17
C GLU A 25 11.61 0.28 -8.27
N LEU A 26 11.28 0.83 -9.45
CA LEU A 26 9.97 1.45 -9.69
C LEU A 26 8.82 0.45 -9.55
N LEU A 27 8.98 -0.76 -10.07
CA LEU A 27 7.97 -1.82 -9.93
C LEU A 27 7.77 -2.21 -8.46
N LEU A 28 8.86 -2.34 -7.69
CA LEU A 28 8.77 -2.63 -6.25
C LEU A 28 8.13 -1.48 -5.46
N LEU A 29 8.41 -0.23 -5.83
CA LEU A 29 7.76 0.94 -5.25
C LEU A 29 6.26 0.95 -5.55
N GLY A 30 5.87 0.68 -6.80
CA GLY A 30 4.47 0.55 -7.21
C GLY A 30 3.76 -0.57 -6.46
N LEU A 31 4.41 -1.73 -6.30
CA LEU A 31 3.87 -2.85 -5.53
C LEU A 31 3.63 -2.49 -4.06
N SER A 32 4.56 -1.78 -3.43
CA SER A 32 4.40 -1.26 -2.07
C SER A 32 3.16 -0.36 -1.97
N GLN A 33 3.00 0.57 -2.92
CA GLN A 33 1.85 1.47 -2.96
C GLN A 33 0.52 0.73 -3.15
N VAL A 34 0.48 -0.29 -4.01
CA VAL A 34 -0.72 -1.13 -4.22
C VAL A 34 -1.13 -1.82 -2.92
N ARG A 35 -0.18 -2.42 -2.19
CA ARG A 35 -0.48 -3.09 -0.90
C ARG A 35 -1.10 -2.15 0.11
N VAL A 36 -0.58 -0.93 0.24
CA VAL A 36 -1.16 0.10 1.13
C VAL A 36 -2.59 0.42 0.71
N GLN A 37 -2.86 0.60 -0.58
CA GLN A 37 -4.20 0.90 -1.08
C GLN A 37 -5.20 -0.24 -0.83
N GLU A 38 -4.79 -1.49 -1.07
CA GLU A 38 -5.61 -2.67 -0.81
C GLU A 38 -5.93 -2.82 0.68
N ALA A 39 -4.92 -2.67 1.55
CA ALA A 39 -5.11 -2.72 3.01
C ALA A 39 -6.07 -1.63 3.51
N MET A 40 -5.92 -0.39 3.05
CA MET A 40 -6.86 0.70 3.37
C MET A 40 -8.28 0.45 2.85
N MET A 41 -8.43 -0.29 1.75
CA MET A 41 -9.74 -0.66 1.21
C MET A 41 -10.43 -1.73 2.07
N LEU A 42 -9.67 -2.69 2.60
CA LEU A 42 -10.17 -3.66 3.58
C LEU A 42 -10.60 -2.96 4.88
N TYR A 43 -9.77 -2.05 5.39
CA TYR A 43 -10.10 -1.25 6.57
C TYR A 43 -11.41 -0.45 6.37
N ARG A 44 -11.54 0.26 5.25
CA ARG A 44 -12.76 1.02 4.89
C ARG A 44 -14.03 0.17 4.86
N ARG A 45 -13.91 -1.12 4.57
CA ARG A 45 -15.03 -2.06 4.53
C ARG A 45 -15.33 -2.69 5.90
N GLY A 46 -14.58 -2.33 6.95
CA GLY A 46 -14.69 -2.90 8.28
C GLY A 46 -14.24 -4.36 8.35
N LEU A 47 -13.37 -4.80 7.43
CA LEU A 47 -12.94 -6.20 7.33
C LEU A 47 -11.67 -6.52 8.13
N VAL A 48 -10.91 -5.49 8.50
CA VAL A 48 -9.67 -5.60 9.26
C VAL A 48 -9.53 -4.41 10.21
N SER A 49 -8.85 -4.62 11.34
CA SER A 49 -8.47 -3.56 12.27
C SER A 49 -7.47 -2.59 11.63
N PHE A 50 -7.21 -1.47 12.32
CA PHE A 50 -6.21 -0.50 11.89
C PHE A 50 -4.80 -1.09 11.88
N GLY A 51 -4.33 -1.73 12.96
CA GLY A 51 -3.03 -2.38 13.04
C GLY A 51 -2.90 -3.51 12.03
N ARG A 52 -3.95 -4.33 11.88
CA ARG A 52 -3.97 -5.39 10.86
C ARG A 52 -3.82 -4.83 9.45
N SER A 53 -4.38 -3.66 9.17
CA SER A 53 -4.17 -2.99 7.88
C SER A 53 -2.71 -2.57 7.68
N ALA A 54 -2.03 -2.07 8.72
CA ALA A 54 -0.61 -1.71 8.66
C ALA A 54 0.29 -2.93 8.41
N GLU A 55 0.01 -4.05 9.09
CA GLU A 55 0.69 -5.33 8.88
C GLU A 55 0.55 -5.83 7.44
N LEU A 56 -0.67 -5.84 6.90
CA LEU A 56 -0.94 -6.29 5.52
C LEU A 56 -0.24 -5.42 4.48
N ALA A 57 -0.15 -4.12 4.75
CA ALA A 57 0.57 -3.18 3.91
C ALA A 57 2.09 -3.28 4.06
N GLY A 58 2.59 -3.93 5.12
CA GLY A 58 4.02 -4.02 5.43
C GLY A 58 4.63 -2.68 5.82
N VAL A 59 3.85 -1.80 6.47
CA VAL A 59 4.29 -0.47 6.93
C VAL A 59 4.04 -0.33 8.43
N SER A 60 4.66 0.66 9.06
CA SER A 60 4.35 0.99 10.45
C SER A 60 2.91 1.52 10.57
N GLU A 61 2.29 1.35 11.73
CA GLU A 61 1.01 2.00 12.03
C GLU A 61 1.06 3.52 11.85
N GLN A 62 2.18 4.16 12.20
CA GLN A 62 2.35 5.59 12.00
C GLN A 62 2.29 5.97 10.51
N ASP A 63 2.93 5.19 9.64
CA ASP A 63 2.89 5.42 8.19
C ASP A 63 1.51 5.10 7.61
N MET A 64 0.87 4.02 8.06
CA MET A 64 -0.51 3.72 7.70
C MET A 64 -1.45 4.87 8.07
N SER A 65 -1.29 5.44 9.26
CA SER A 65 -2.05 6.60 9.71
C SER A 65 -1.85 7.84 8.82
N ARG A 66 -0.64 8.04 8.27
CA ARG A 66 -0.36 9.11 7.31
C ARG A 66 -1.06 8.84 5.98
N HIS A 67 -0.99 7.61 5.48
CA HIS A 67 -1.68 7.21 4.25
C HIS A 67 -3.20 7.36 4.36
N MET A 68 -3.79 6.92 5.47
CA MET A 68 -5.23 7.05 5.73
C MET A 68 -5.67 8.52 5.79
N ARG A 69 -4.93 9.35 6.55
CA ARG A 69 -5.23 10.80 6.62
C ARG A 69 -5.15 11.48 5.26
N ALA A 70 -4.13 11.15 4.47
CA ALA A 70 -4.01 11.66 3.10
C ALA A 70 -5.17 11.23 2.19
N ALA A 71 -5.78 10.08 2.48
CA ALA A 71 -6.97 9.56 1.79
C ALA A 71 -8.30 10.04 2.40
N GLY A 72 -8.29 10.95 3.39
CA GLY A 72 -9.48 11.43 4.09
C GLY A 72 -10.10 10.40 5.04
N LEU A 73 -9.36 9.36 5.40
CA LEU A 73 -9.75 8.35 6.38
C LEU A 73 -9.17 8.70 7.74
N HIS A 74 -10.05 8.70 8.74
CA HIS A 74 -9.66 8.85 10.13
C HIS A 74 -9.80 7.49 10.79
N PRO A 75 -8.72 6.95 11.39
CA PRO A 75 -8.84 5.74 12.20
C PRO A 75 -9.91 5.98 13.28
N HIS A 76 -10.96 5.18 13.25
CA HIS A 76 -11.98 5.18 14.29
C HIS A 76 -11.39 4.47 15.51
N TRP A 77 -11.03 5.21 16.55
CA TRP A 77 -10.74 4.62 17.85
C TRP A 77 -12.06 4.31 18.53
N ASP A 78 -12.59 3.11 18.32
CA ASP A 78 -13.69 2.56 19.12
C ASP A 78 -13.20 1.44 20.03
N GLU A 79 -14.04 1.05 21.00
CA GLU A 79 -13.69 0.09 22.05
C GLU A 79 -13.33 -1.28 21.46
N THR A 80 -14.03 -1.70 20.40
CA THR A 80 -13.73 -2.93 19.66
C THR A 80 -12.36 -2.87 19.00
N MET A 81 -12.00 -1.76 18.37
CA MET A 81 -10.68 -1.60 17.76
C MET A 81 -9.57 -1.50 18.81
N VAL A 82 -9.84 -0.91 19.99
CA VAL A 82 -8.89 -0.90 21.11
C VAL A 82 -8.63 -2.32 21.62
N GLU A 83 -9.66 -3.15 21.75
CA GLU A 83 -9.50 -4.56 22.12
C GLU A 83 -8.69 -5.35 21.09
N GLU A 84 -8.93 -5.11 19.79
CA GLU A 84 -8.18 -5.77 18.70
C GLU A 84 -6.69 -5.41 18.66
N GLU A 85 -6.31 -4.19 19.05
CA GLU A 85 -4.90 -3.75 19.05
C GLU A 85 -4.16 -4.10 20.36
N LEU A 86 -4.88 -4.44 21.44
CA LEU A 86 -4.30 -4.80 22.74
C LEU A 86 -4.13 -6.31 22.95
N ALA A 87 -4.73 -7.14 22.09
CA ALA A 87 -4.70 -8.61 22.15
C ALA A 87 -3.49 -9.21 21.41
#